data_AF-A0A1A3BMJ9-F1
#
_entry.id   AF-A0A1A3BMJ9-F1
#
_cell.length_a   1.000
_cell.length_b   1.000
_cell.length_c   1.000
_cell.angle_alpha   90.00
_cell.angle_beta   90.00
_cell.angle_gamma   90.00
#
_symmetry.space_group_name_H-M   'P 1'
#
loop_
_entity.id
_entity.type
_entity.pdbx_description
1 polymer ?
#
loop_
_entity_poly.entity_id
_entity_poly.type
_entity_poly.pdbx_seq_one_letter_code
_entity_poly.pdbx_strand_id
1 'polypeptide(L)'
;MKFSYVVRQHWAALRALLVLTVIVGIAYPVFVWLVAQSPGLRENANGSITVVDGKALGSRLIGQAFTDGQGNALPKYFQSRPSAAGAGYDPMASGASNLGPESIVDTPGKPSLLTLVCRRSAAVGQLEGVDGRRPFCTGGGVGAVLSVIGPRDSRGNVVTPTRVVSVNEPCTTTPTPFLNAYEGVRVECAKSQEDYGIGQIVPIRGDARVDPAVPADAVTSSGSGLDPHISIAYAELQVARVAKTRGVSADVVRRVVAEHTDARVLGFLGEPEVNVLELNIALDKLAAGG
;
A
#
# COMPACT_ATOMS: atom_id res chain seq x y z
N MET A 1 15.55 58.60 3.12
CA MET A 1 14.70 58.09 4.23
C MET A 1 15.36 58.44 5.55
N LYS A 2 14.64 58.96 6.57
CA LYS A 2 15.26 59.27 7.86
C LYS A 2 15.46 57.97 8.66
N PHE A 3 16.68 57.72 9.12
CA PHE A 3 17.08 56.53 9.88
C PHE A 3 16.16 56.20 11.07
N SER A 4 15.65 57.22 11.76
CA SER A 4 14.69 57.08 12.86
C SER A 4 13.37 56.37 12.47
N TYR A 5 12.85 56.58 11.25
CA TYR A 5 11.65 55.88 10.77
C TYR A 5 11.91 54.39 10.58
N VAL A 6 13.09 54.06 10.03
CA VAL A 6 13.52 52.67 9.82
C VAL A 6 13.61 51.95 11.17
N VAL A 7 14.31 52.55 12.15
CA VAL A 7 14.46 51.98 13.50
C VAL A 7 13.11 51.76 14.19
N ARG A 8 12.21 52.75 14.18
CA ARG A 8 10.89 52.62 14.82
C ARG A 8 10.02 51.55 14.17
N GLN A 9 10.05 51.46 12.84
CA GLN A 9 9.31 50.45 12.10
C GLN A 9 9.84 49.04 12.39
N HIS A 10 11.17 48.86 12.39
CA HIS A 10 11.79 47.56 12.65
C HIS A 10 11.58 47.11 14.10
N TRP A 11 11.56 48.05 15.04
CA TRP A 11 11.26 47.76 16.43
C TRP A 11 9.80 47.38 16.66
N ALA A 12 8.86 48.04 15.99
CA ALA A 12 7.45 47.65 16.02
C ALA A 12 7.25 46.25 15.41
N ALA A 13 7.93 45.95 14.30
CA ALA A 13 7.92 44.62 13.67
C ALA A 13 8.51 43.54 14.59
N LEU A 14 9.64 43.82 15.26
CA LEU A 14 10.26 42.89 16.21
C LEU A 14 9.34 42.62 17.41
N ARG A 15 8.69 43.65 17.96
CA ARG A 15 7.71 43.47 19.05
C ARG A 15 6.54 42.61 18.60
N ALA A 16 5.98 42.88 17.43
CA ALA A 16 4.89 42.08 16.88
C ALA A 16 5.31 40.62 16.68
N LEU A 17 6.51 40.38 16.13
CA LEU A 17 7.09 39.05 15.99
C LEU A 17 7.22 38.34 17.34
N LEU A 18 7.80 38.99 18.35
CA LEU A 18 7.98 38.40 19.69
C LEU A 18 6.64 38.07 20.36
N VAL A 19 5.67 38.99 20.30
CA VAL A 19 4.34 38.78 20.87
C VAL A 19 3.63 37.62 20.16
N LEU A 20 3.63 37.59 18.83
CA LEU A 20 3.02 36.50 18.08
C LEU A 20 3.73 35.16 18.30
N THR A 21 5.04 35.13 18.45
CA THR A 21 5.80 33.91 18.80
C THR A 21 5.40 33.39 20.18
N VAL A 22 5.24 34.27 21.18
CA VAL A 22 4.78 33.84 22.51
C VAL A 22 3.33 33.34 22.44
N ILE A 23 2.45 34.05 21.74
CA ILE A 23 1.04 33.66 21.65
C ILE A 23 0.87 32.34 20.89
N VAL A 24 1.40 32.23 19.68
CA VAL A 24 1.17 31.08 18.78
C VAL A 24 2.15 29.94 19.03
N GLY A 25 3.37 30.23 19.50
CA GLY A 25 4.40 29.22 19.76
C GLY A 25 4.39 28.66 21.18
N ILE A 26 3.80 29.36 22.16
CA ILE A 26 3.77 28.93 23.57
C ILE A 26 2.35 28.87 24.11
N ALA A 27 1.63 30.00 24.15
CA ALA A 27 0.34 30.07 24.81
C ALA A 27 -0.69 29.15 24.15
N TYR A 28 -0.75 29.14 22.82
CA TYR A 28 -1.68 28.29 22.06
C TYR A 28 -1.38 26.79 22.20
N PRO A 29 -0.15 26.27 21.98
CA PRO A 29 0.15 24.85 22.18
C PRO A 29 -0.09 24.36 23.60
N VAL A 30 0.27 25.16 24.62
CA VAL A 30 0.02 24.83 26.03
C VAL A 30 -1.47 24.76 26.31
N PHE A 31 -2.25 25.72 25.82
CA PHE A 31 -3.69 25.73 25.96
C PHE A 31 -4.34 24.49 25.31
N VAL A 32 -3.98 24.18 24.06
CA VAL A 32 -4.47 23.00 23.35
C VAL A 32 -4.10 21.72 24.09
N TRP A 33 -2.86 21.59 24.57
CA TRP A 33 -2.41 20.43 25.34
C TRP A 33 -3.21 20.26 26.63
N LEU A 34 -3.45 21.33 27.40
CA LEU A 34 -4.25 21.27 28.63
C LEU A 34 -5.67 20.78 28.35
N VAL A 35 -6.31 21.29 27.30
CA VAL A 35 -7.66 20.86 26.88
C VAL A 35 -7.63 19.39 26.46
N ALA A 36 -6.61 18.95 25.72
CA ALA A 36 -6.47 17.56 25.25
C ALA A 36 -6.36 16.55 26.41
N GLN A 37 -5.89 16.97 27.60
CA GLN A 37 -5.82 16.08 28.76
C GLN A 37 -7.11 15.95 29.57
N SER A 38 -8.19 16.62 29.14
CA SER A 38 -9.51 16.45 29.74
C SER A 38 -10.06 15.03 29.51
N PRO A 39 -10.95 14.54 30.42
CA PRO A 39 -11.62 13.25 30.24
C PRO A 39 -12.35 13.17 28.89
N GLY A 40 -12.18 12.05 28.19
CA GLY A 40 -12.74 11.83 26.85
C GLY A 40 -11.82 12.22 25.69
N LEU A 41 -10.89 13.16 25.87
CA LEU A 41 -9.89 13.52 24.84
C LEU A 41 -8.51 12.91 25.10
N ARG A 42 -8.20 12.64 26.37
CA ARG A 42 -6.90 12.18 26.84
C ARG A 42 -6.38 10.92 26.13
N GLU A 43 -7.25 9.96 25.82
CA GLU A 43 -6.83 8.72 25.15
C GLU A 43 -6.35 8.98 23.72
N ASN A 44 -7.07 9.83 22.99
CA ASN A 44 -6.70 10.25 21.64
C ASN A 44 -5.41 11.09 21.67
N ALA A 45 -5.31 12.03 22.62
CA ALA A 45 -4.15 12.90 22.79
C ALA A 45 -2.86 12.13 23.12
N ASN A 46 -2.98 11.01 23.84
CA ASN A 46 -1.84 10.14 24.18
C ASN A 46 -1.62 9.01 23.16
N GLY A 47 -2.13 9.17 21.93
CA GLY A 47 -1.81 8.31 20.80
C GLY A 47 -2.70 7.08 20.63
N SER A 48 -3.83 6.98 21.35
CA SER A 48 -4.80 5.88 21.22
C SER A 48 -4.17 4.48 21.36
N ILE A 49 -3.30 4.32 22.36
CA ILE A 49 -2.54 3.09 22.58
C ILE A 49 -3.45 1.95 23.05
N THR A 50 -3.38 0.82 22.36
CA THR A 50 -4.03 -0.43 22.73
C THR A 50 -3.12 -1.25 23.64
N VAL A 51 -3.60 -1.52 24.85
CA VAL A 51 -2.89 -2.30 25.88
C VAL A 51 -3.61 -3.63 26.06
N VAL A 52 -2.86 -4.73 26.03
CA VAL A 52 -3.36 -6.09 26.30
C VAL A 52 -2.44 -6.70 27.35
N ASP A 53 -3.01 -7.23 28.42
CA ASP A 53 -2.28 -7.85 29.55
C ASP A 53 -1.17 -6.97 30.12
N GLY A 54 -1.42 -5.67 30.23
CA GLY A 54 -0.47 -4.68 30.74
C GLY A 54 0.66 -4.30 29.77
N LYS A 55 0.68 -4.87 28.55
CA LYS A 55 1.66 -4.57 27.51
C LYS A 55 1.04 -3.71 26.41
N ALA A 56 1.70 -2.60 26.08
CA ALA A 56 1.34 -1.79 24.92
C ALA A 56 1.66 -2.56 23.62
N LEU A 57 0.64 -2.88 22.83
CA LEU A 57 0.79 -3.61 21.56
C LEU A 57 0.89 -2.67 20.35
N GLY A 58 0.35 -1.46 20.45
CA GLY A 58 0.37 -0.48 19.36
C GLY A 58 -0.69 0.59 19.54
N SER A 59 -0.93 1.38 18.50
CA SER A 59 -2.04 2.34 18.44
C SER A 59 -3.11 1.81 17.50
N ARG A 60 -4.38 2.01 17.83
CA ARG A 60 -5.50 1.73 16.91
C ARG A 60 -5.44 2.55 15.62
N LEU A 61 -4.61 3.61 15.59
CA LEU A 61 -4.42 4.51 14.46
C LEU A 61 -3.19 4.18 13.60
N ILE A 62 -2.42 3.14 13.96
CA ILE A 62 -1.17 2.80 13.29
C ILE A 62 -1.21 1.32 12.88
N GLY A 63 -1.14 1.07 11.57
CA GLY A 63 -1.05 -0.29 11.03
C GLY A 63 0.26 -0.98 11.38
N GLN A 64 0.23 -2.30 11.32
CA GLN A 64 1.38 -3.16 11.63
C GLN A 64 1.54 -4.23 10.55
N ALA A 65 2.77 -4.73 10.38
CA ALA A 65 3.02 -5.91 9.59
C ALA A 65 2.66 -7.17 10.40
N PHE A 66 1.86 -8.06 9.81
CA PHE A 66 1.51 -9.37 10.39
C PHE A 66 2.30 -10.49 9.73
N THR A 67 3.62 -10.30 9.63
CA THR A 67 4.58 -11.22 9.02
C THR A 67 5.61 -11.73 10.05
N ASP A 68 6.26 -12.83 9.75
CA ASP A 68 7.43 -13.30 10.49
C ASP A 68 8.70 -12.47 10.18
N GLY A 69 9.83 -12.83 10.79
CA GLY A 69 11.11 -12.14 10.59
C GLY A 69 11.71 -12.33 9.18
N GLN A 70 11.15 -13.22 8.37
CA GLN A 70 11.51 -13.46 6.98
C GLN A 70 10.55 -12.77 6.01
N GLY A 71 9.50 -12.11 6.53
CA GLY A 71 8.48 -11.43 5.75
C GLY A 71 7.35 -12.33 5.25
N ASN A 72 7.26 -13.58 5.72
CA ASN A 72 6.14 -14.46 5.38
C ASN A 72 4.91 -14.09 6.21
N ALA A 73 3.74 -14.07 5.58
CA ALA A 73 2.47 -13.80 6.26
C ALA A 73 2.19 -14.83 7.37
N LEU A 74 1.84 -14.35 8.56
CA LEU A 74 1.42 -15.20 9.67
C LEU A 74 -0.01 -15.73 9.42
N PRO A 75 -0.22 -17.05 9.23
CA PRO A 75 -1.50 -17.57 8.74
C PRO A 75 -2.70 -17.36 9.67
N LYS A 76 -2.45 -17.12 10.96
CA LYS A 76 -3.51 -16.90 11.97
C LYS A 76 -4.01 -15.45 12.03
N TYR A 77 -3.30 -14.51 11.41
CA TYR A 77 -3.64 -13.09 11.45
C TYR A 77 -4.20 -12.60 10.13
N PHE A 78 -5.11 -11.63 10.24
CA PHE A 78 -5.47 -10.77 9.12
C PHE A 78 -4.25 -9.97 8.70
N GLN A 79 -4.00 -9.96 7.40
CA GLN A 79 -2.95 -9.22 6.74
C GLN A 79 -3.47 -7.84 6.40
N SER A 80 -2.64 -6.86 6.73
CA SER A 80 -2.84 -5.45 6.45
C SER A 80 -2.43 -5.13 5.00
N ARG A 81 -2.63 -3.88 4.58
CA ARG A 81 -2.24 -3.42 3.24
C ARG A 81 -0.72 -3.47 3.07
N PRO A 82 -0.20 -3.48 1.82
CA PRO A 82 1.22 -3.25 1.61
C PRO A 82 1.66 -1.88 2.16
N SER A 83 2.79 -1.81 2.86
CA SER A 83 3.39 -0.55 3.29
C SER A 83 4.57 -0.14 2.41
N ALA A 84 4.70 1.16 2.15
CA ALA A 84 5.89 1.77 1.56
C ALA A 84 6.73 2.57 2.59
N ALA A 85 6.31 2.63 3.86
CA ALA A 85 7.05 3.31 4.92
C ALA A 85 8.25 2.47 5.38
N GLY A 86 9.46 3.00 5.19
CA GLY A 86 10.72 2.36 5.58
C GLY A 86 10.87 0.92 5.07
N ALA A 87 11.13 -0.01 5.97
CA ALA A 87 11.19 -1.45 5.68
C ALA A 87 9.81 -2.15 5.73
N GLY A 88 8.73 -1.40 5.90
CA GLY A 88 7.37 -1.88 6.12
C GLY A 88 6.85 -1.44 7.49
N TYR A 89 5.78 -0.66 7.50
CA TYR A 89 5.11 -0.16 8.71
C TYR A 89 6.04 0.56 9.70
N ASP A 90 7.07 1.25 9.19
CA ASP A 90 8.01 2.03 10.01
C ASP A 90 7.46 3.42 10.33
N PRO A 91 7.10 3.73 11.59
CA PRO A 91 6.54 5.03 11.95
C PRO A 91 7.53 6.20 11.81
N MET A 92 8.84 5.93 11.73
CA MET A 92 9.87 6.95 11.53
C MET A 92 10.07 7.30 10.05
N ALA A 93 9.47 6.52 9.14
CA ALA A 93 9.61 6.67 7.69
C ALA A 93 8.26 6.72 6.96
N SER A 94 7.24 7.30 7.61
CA SER A 94 5.88 7.46 7.06
C SER A 94 5.91 8.09 5.66
N GLY A 95 5.23 7.46 4.70
CA GLY A 95 5.14 7.93 3.32
C GLY A 95 4.51 6.93 2.35
N ALA A 96 4.17 7.44 1.17
CA ALA A 96 3.64 6.67 0.04
C ALA A 96 4.76 6.11 -0.84
N SER A 97 4.41 5.15 -1.71
CA SER A 97 5.34 4.65 -2.74
C SER A 97 5.69 5.68 -3.82
N ASN A 98 4.81 6.66 -4.05
CA ASN A 98 4.93 7.69 -5.10
C ASN A 98 5.14 7.14 -6.52
N LEU A 99 4.74 5.90 -6.79
CA LEU A 99 4.77 5.32 -8.13
C LEU A 99 3.48 5.68 -8.88
N GLY A 100 3.63 6.26 -10.07
CA GLY A 100 2.52 6.61 -10.95
C GLY A 100 1.99 5.43 -11.76
N PRO A 101 0.83 5.59 -12.42
CA PRO A 101 0.21 4.54 -13.25
C PRO A 101 1.08 4.11 -14.45
N GLU A 102 1.93 4.99 -14.96
CA GLU A 102 2.88 4.70 -16.04
C GLU A 102 4.13 3.91 -15.57
N SER A 103 4.23 3.60 -14.28
CA SER A 103 5.28 2.72 -13.76
C SER A 103 4.93 1.26 -14.10
N ILE A 104 5.23 0.87 -15.33
CA ILE A 104 4.94 -0.46 -15.88
C ILE A 104 6.19 -1.27 -16.29
N VAL A 105 7.37 -0.62 -16.35
CA VAL A 105 8.65 -1.26 -16.70
C VAL A 105 9.57 -1.31 -15.48
N ASP A 106 10.10 -2.48 -15.18
CA ASP A 106 11.04 -2.71 -14.09
C ASP A 106 12.40 -2.10 -14.40
N THR A 107 13.08 -1.60 -13.37
CA THR A 107 14.47 -1.12 -13.47
C THR A 107 15.38 -1.92 -12.55
N PRO A 108 16.71 -1.96 -12.77
CA PRO A 108 17.63 -2.74 -11.95
C PRO A 108 17.47 -2.43 -10.45
N GLY A 109 17.09 -3.45 -9.67
CA GLY A 109 16.87 -3.34 -8.23
C GLY A 109 15.60 -2.59 -7.81
N LYS A 110 14.75 -2.17 -8.74
CA LYS A 110 13.51 -1.41 -8.47
C LYS A 110 12.36 -1.88 -9.37
N PRO A 111 11.46 -2.73 -8.84
CA PRO A 111 10.28 -3.15 -9.59
C PRO A 111 9.32 -1.97 -9.82
N SER A 112 8.64 -2.02 -10.96
CA SER A 112 7.56 -1.12 -11.32
C SER A 112 6.32 -1.32 -10.44
N LEU A 113 5.41 -0.33 -10.44
CA LEU A 113 4.12 -0.47 -9.77
C LEU A 113 3.36 -1.68 -10.30
N LEU A 114 3.37 -1.89 -11.62
CA LEU A 114 2.69 -3.03 -12.25
C LEU A 114 3.25 -4.36 -11.72
N THR A 115 4.58 -4.54 -11.70
CA THR A 115 5.19 -5.76 -11.15
C THR A 115 4.89 -5.93 -9.66
N LEU A 116 4.91 -4.86 -8.87
CA LEU A 116 4.53 -4.92 -7.44
C LEU A 116 3.09 -5.41 -7.27
N VAL A 117 2.15 -4.88 -8.05
CA VAL A 117 0.74 -5.30 -8.03
C VAL A 117 0.59 -6.76 -8.45
N CYS A 118 1.26 -7.18 -9.53
CA CYS A 118 1.22 -8.56 -10.01
C CYS A 118 1.75 -9.54 -8.97
N ARG A 119 2.90 -9.25 -8.37
CA ARG A 119 3.54 -10.11 -7.37
C ARG A 119 2.68 -10.24 -6.12
N ARG A 120 2.15 -9.12 -5.62
CA ARG A 120 1.28 -9.09 -4.44
C ARG A 120 -0.02 -9.85 -4.71
N SER A 121 -0.61 -9.66 -5.88
CA SER A 121 -1.83 -10.37 -6.27
C SER A 121 -1.63 -11.88 -6.33
N ALA A 122 -0.53 -12.33 -6.92
CA ALA A 122 -0.17 -13.75 -6.96
C ALA A 122 0.05 -14.31 -5.54
N ALA A 123 0.78 -13.58 -4.69
CA ALA A 123 1.04 -13.99 -3.30
C ALA A 123 -0.24 -14.08 -2.46
N VAL A 124 -1.13 -13.08 -2.56
CA VAL A 124 -2.44 -13.10 -1.86
C VAL A 124 -3.32 -14.21 -2.41
N GLY A 125 -3.35 -14.40 -3.73
CA GLY A 125 -4.09 -15.52 -4.35
C GLY A 125 -3.62 -16.88 -3.84
N GLN A 126 -2.30 -17.07 -3.73
CA GLN A 126 -1.72 -18.29 -3.16
C GLN A 126 -2.03 -18.46 -1.67
N LEU A 127 -1.96 -17.37 -0.89
CA LEU A 127 -2.19 -17.40 0.56
C LEU A 127 -3.65 -17.72 0.89
N GLU A 128 -4.60 -17.11 0.17
CA GLU A 128 -6.04 -17.25 0.44
C GLU A 128 -6.69 -18.37 -0.39
N GLY A 129 -5.97 -18.98 -1.34
CA GLY A 129 -6.49 -20.06 -2.19
C GLY A 129 -7.49 -19.58 -3.25
N VAL A 130 -7.29 -18.36 -3.78
CA VAL A 130 -8.15 -17.72 -4.79
C VAL A 130 -7.38 -17.42 -6.08
N ASP A 131 -8.09 -17.06 -7.16
CA ASP A 131 -7.45 -16.65 -8.42
C ASP A 131 -6.70 -15.32 -8.25
N GLY A 132 -5.37 -15.40 -8.18
CA GLY A 132 -4.48 -14.23 -8.05
C GLY A 132 -4.16 -13.52 -9.37
N ARG A 133 -4.65 -14.02 -10.52
CA ARG A 133 -4.34 -13.47 -11.84
C ARG A 133 -4.97 -12.08 -12.02
N ARG A 134 -4.30 -11.23 -12.81
CA ARG A 134 -4.76 -9.89 -13.17
C ARG A 134 -4.52 -9.61 -14.65
N PRO A 135 -5.31 -8.72 -15.29
CA PRO A 135 -5.28 -8.52 -16.74
C PRO A 135 -3.92 -8.14 -17.31
N PHE A 136 -3.05 -7.45 -16.59
CA PHE A 136 -1.75 -7.00 -17.10
C PHE A 136 -0.56 -7.70 -16.42
N CYS A 137 -0.78 -8.91 -15.93
CA CYS A 137 0.22 -9.69 -15.21
C CYS A 137 0.55 -10.99 -15.95
N THR A 138 1.83 -11.35 -15.96
CA THR A 138 2.28 -12.65 -16.47
C THR A 138 2.00 -13.75 -15.45
N GLY A 139 2.08 -15.02 -15.88
CA GLY A 139 2.01 -16.16 -14.97
C GLY A 139 3.15 -16.20 -13.94
N GLY A 140 4.27 -15.52 -14.21
CA GLY A 140 5.40 -15.36 -13.28
C GLY A 140 5.20 -14.26 -12.23
N GLY A 141 4.06 -13.56 -12.23
CA GLY A 141 3.76 -12.53 -11.23
C GLY A 141 4.50 -11.19 -11.46
N VAL A 142 4.92 -10.91 -12.69
CA VAL A 142 5.46 -9.60 -13.12
C VAL A 142 4.52 -8.92 -14.11
N GLY A 143 4.75 -7.65 -14.41
CA GLY A 143 3.95 -6.93 -15.40
C GLY A 143 4.12 -7.49 -16.82
N ALA A 144 3.02 -7.76 -17.51
CA ALA A 144 3.01 -8.21 -18.90
C ALA A 144 3.25 -7.03 -19.84
N VAL A 145 4.52 -6.71 -20.12
CA VAL A 145 4.91 -5.53 -20.91
C VAL A 145 5.94 -5.89 -21.96
N LEU A 146 5.71 -5.41 -23.18
CA LEU A 146 6.62 -5.58 -24.30
C LEU A 146 7.30 -4.25 -24.64
N SER A 147 8.55 -4.34 -25.09
CA SER A 147 9.21 -3.31 -25.90
C SER A 147 9.22 -3.77 -27.34
N VAL A 148 8.42 -3.10 -28.17
CA VAL A 148 8.25 -3.39 -29.59
C VAL A 148 9.16 -2.44 -30.39
N ILE A 149 10.12 -2.98 -31.12
CA ILE A 149 11.12 -2.21 -31.86
C ILE A 149 10.87 -2.38 -33.36
N GLY A 150 10.88 -1.29 -34.10
CA GLY A 150 10.69 -1.28 -35.55
C GLY A 150 10.51 0.14 -36.11
N PRO A 151 10.30 0.29 -37.43
CA PRO A 151 9.96 1.57 -38.05
C PRO A 151 8.68 2.16 -37.45
N ARG A 152 8.64 3.49 -37.28
CA ARG A 152 7.51 4.20 -36.67
C ARG A 152 6.75 5.05 -37.69
N ASP A 153 5.45 5.18 -37.50
CA ASP A 153 4.61 6.13 -38.22
C ASP A 153 4.77 7.57 -37.69
N SER A 154 4.03 8.52 -38.27
CA SER A 154 4.02 9.93 -37.85
C SER A 154 3.42 10.17 -36.46
N ARG A 155 2.75 9.18 -35.87
CA ARG A 155 2.21 9.21 -34.50
C ARG A 155 3.14 8.53 -33.49
N GLY A 156 4.27 7.99 -33.95
CA GLY A 156 5.25 7.28 -33.12
C GLY A 156 4.92 5.82 -32.87
N ASN A 157 3.89 5.24 -33.50
CA ASN A 157 3.57 3.81 -33.36
C ASN A 157 4.47 2.97 -34.26
N VAL A 158 4.92 1.82 -33.76
CA VAL A 158 5.66 0.84 -34.57
C VAL A 158 4.68 0.16 -35.54
N VAL A 159 4.98 0.24 -36.84
CA VAL A 159 4.11 -0.30 -37.90
C VAL A 159 4.54 -1.68 -38.39
N THR A 160 5.81 -2.03 -38.21
CA THR A 160 6.36 -3.32 -38.64
C THR A 160 7.39 -3.73 -37.59
N PRO A 161 6.98 -4.48 -36.56
CA PRO A 161 7.89 -4.96 -35.55
C PRO A 161 9.05 -5.75 -36.18
N THR A 162 10.27 -5.47 -35.76
CA THR A 162 11.49 -6.20 -36.16
C THR A 162 12.10 -6.97 -35.00
N ARG A 163 11.87 -6.50 -33.76
CA ARG A 163 12.25 -7.18 -32.52
C ARG A 163 11.24 -6.87 -31.42
N VAL A 164 10.90 -7.86 -30.62
CA VAL A 164 9.95 -7.71 -29.51
C VAL A 164 10.55 -8.36 -28.27
N VAL A 165 10.59 -7.61 -27.17
CA VAL A 165 11.19 -8.06 -25.90
C VAL A 165 10.18 -7.94 -24.77
N SER A 166 10.01 -8.99 -23.97
CA SER A 166 9.29 -8.96 -22.69
C SER A 166 10.18 -8.30 -21.63
N VAL A 167 9.92 -7.04 -21.31
CA VAL A 167 10.88 -6.19 -20.59
C VAL A 167 10.96 -6.47 -19.09
N ASN A 168 9.92 -7.06 -18.50
CA ASN A 168 9.88 -7.40 -17.07
C ASN A 168 10.26 -8.87 -16.80
N GLU A 169 10.55 -9.65 -17.84
CA GLU A 169 10.91 -11.07 -17.75
C GLU A 169 12.37 -11.29 -18.15
N PRO A 170 13.31 -11.27 -17.19
CA PRO A 170 14.72 -11.46 -17.51
C PRO A 170 15.00 -12.90 -17.93
N CYS A 171 15.86 -13.08 -18.93
CA CYS A 171 16.24 -14.40 -19.45
C CYS A 171 16.88 -15.33 -18.42
N THR A 172 17.45 -14.77 -17.35
CA THR A 172 18.07 -15.55 -16.26
C THR A 172 17.05 -16.34 -15.44
N THR A 173 15.82 -15.85 -15.34
CA THR A 173 14.74 -16.48 -14.56
C THR A 173 13.56 -16.91 -15.40
N THR A 174 13.56 -16.57 -16.70
CA THR A 174 12.41 -16.78 -17.59
C THR A 174 12.82 -17.66 -18.78
N PRO A 175 12.54 -18.97 -18.73
CA PRO A 175 12.84 -19.89 -19.83
C PRO A 175 12.00 -19.63 -21.08
N THR A 176 10.75 -19.20 -20.89
CA THR A 176 9.81 -18.90 -21.98
C THR A 176 9.00 -17.67 -21.57
N PRO A 177 9.00 -16.59 -22.37
CA PRO A 177 8.20 -15.41 -22.09
C PRO A 177 6.70 -15.72 -22.05
N PHE A 178 5.92 -14.84 -21.43
CA PHE A 178 4.46 -15.00 -21.32
C PHE A 178 3.73 -15.06 -22.67
N LEU A 179 4.35 -14.53 -23.73
CA LEU A 179 3.83 -14.53 -25.10
C LEU A 179 4.88 -15.12 -26.03
N ASN A 180 4.50 -16.00 -26.95
CA ASN A 180 5.45 -16.62 -27.89
C ASN A 180 5.81 -15.70 -29.06
N ALA A 181 4.83 -14.96 -29.58
CA ALA A 181 5.00 -14.04 -30.70
C ALA A 181 4.02 -12.86 -30.60
N TYR A 182 4.43 -11.70 -31.11
CA TYR A 182 3.63 -10.49 -31.21
C TYR A 182 3.71 -9.98 -32.66
N GLU A 183 2.56 -9.85 -33.33
CA GLU A 183 2.47 -9.40 -34.74
C GLU A 183 3.43 -10.15 -35.69
N GLY A 184 3.57 -11.47 -35.49
CA GLY A 184 4.43 -12.33 -36.31
C GLY A 184 5.91 -12.36 -35.91
N VAL A 185 6.34 -11.54 -34.96
CA VAL A 185 7.72 -11.53 -34.44
C VAL A 185 7.80 -12.32 -33.14
N ARG A 186 8.81 -13.18 -33.01
CA ARG A 186 9.06 -13.94 -31.78
C ARG A 186 9.39 -12.98 -30.62
N VAL A 187 8.77 -13.22 -29.46
CA VAL A 187 9.08 -12.45 -28.25
C VAL A 187 10.31 -13.05 -27.57
N GLU A 188 11.26 -12.19 -27.24
CA GLU A 188 12.46 -12.52 -26.49
C GLU A 188 12.31 -12.11 -25.01
N CYS A 189 13.00 -12.77 -24.10
CA CYS A 189 13.16 -12.30 -22.72
C CYS A 189 14.15 -11.13 -22.65
N ALA A 190 14.08 -10.35 -21.57
CA ALA A 190 15.00 -9.24 -21.33
C ALA A 190 16.41 -9.73 -20.95
N LYS A 191 17.43 -9.21 -21.62
CA LYS A 191 18.84 -9.37 -21.27
C LYS A 191 19.23 -8.29 -20.25
N SER A 192 20.17 -8.63 -19.37
CA SER A 192 20.67 -7.69 -18.37
C SER A 192 21.40 -6.51 -19.04
N GLN A 193 21.26 -5.31 -18.47
CA GLN A 193 21.96 -4.08 -18.87
C GLN A 193 21.66 -3.55 -20.29
N GLU A 194 20.63 -4.06 -20.96
CA GLU A 194 20.15 -3.51 -22.23
C GLU A 194 19.04 -2.48 -21.97
N ASP A 195 19.03 -1.38 -22.75
CA ASP A 195 17.98 -0.36 -22.67
C ASP A 195 16.86 -0.68 -23.67
N TYR A 196 15.67 -0.98 -23.13
CA TYR A 196 14.47 -1.28 -23.91
C TYR A 196 13.54 -0.07 -24.09
N GLY A 197 13.90 1.11 -23.59
CA GLY A 197 13.14 2.35 -23.77
C GLY A 197 13.10 2.85 -25.21
N ILE A 198 13.97 2.33 -26.09
CA ILE A 198 13.97 2.64 -27.53
C ILE A 198 12.73 2.13 -28.27
N GLY A 199 12.08 1.09 -27.75
CA GLY A 199 10.89 0.48 -28.33
C GLY A 199 9.61 1.20 -27.93
N GLN A 200 8.50 0.88 -28.59
CA GLN A 200 7.17 1.23 -28.12
C GLN A 200 6.84 0.31 -26.96
N ILE A 201 6.61 0.89 -25.79
CA ILE A 201 6.21 0.13 -24.60
C ILE A 201 4.72 -0.19 -24.71
N VAL A 202 4.40 -1.49 -24.73
CA VAL A 202 3.04 -1.99 -24.91
C VAL A 202 2.67 -2.90 -23.74
N PRO A 203 1.79 -2.48 -22.82
CA PRO A 203 1.22 -3.38 -21.83
C PRO A 203 0.25 -4.36 -22.51
N ILE A 204 0.42 -5.64 -22.24
CA ILE A 204 -0.38 -6.70 -22.85
C ILE A 204 -1.45 -7.17 -21.88
N ARG A 205 -2.69 -7.13 -22.35
CA ARG A 205 -3.84 -7.63 -21.61
C ARG A 205 -3.98 -9.15 -21.82
N GLY A 206 -3.87 -9.92 -20.75
CA GLY A 206 -4.14 -11.35 -20.69
C GLY A 206 -5.62 -11.71 -20.49
N ASP A 207 -5.88 -12.98 -20.22
CA ASP A 207 -7.21 -13.60 -20.12
C ASP A 207 -7.86 -13.51 -18.73
N ALA A 208 -7.19 -12.87 -17.76
CA ALA A 208 -7.70 -12.72 -16.42
C ALA A 208 -9.01 -11.90 -16.40
N ARG A 209 -9.83 -12.14 -15.38
CA ARG A 209 -11.12 -11.45 -15.18
C ARG A 209 -10.92 -9.93 -15.11
N VAL A 210 -11.90 -9.19 -15.62
CA VAL A 210 -11.92 -7.72 -15.55
C VAL A 210 -11.97 -7.24 -14.11
N ASP A 211 -12.69 -7.97 -13.26
CA ASP A 211 -12.74 -7.78 -11.82
C ASP A 211 -11.95 -8.91 -11.11
N PRO A 212 -10.72 -8.63 -10.64
CA PRO A 212 -9.87 -9.63 -10.00
C PRO A 212 -10.44 -10.08 -8.65
N ALA A 213 -10.27 -11.36 -8.31
CA ALA A 213 -10.73 -11.88 -7.01
C ALA A 213 -9.97 -11.26 -5.82
N VAL A 214 -8.73 -10.83 -6.03
CA VAL A 214 -7.94 -10.09 -5.04
C VAL A 214 -8.31 -8.61 -5.09
N PRO A 215 -8.80 -8.01 -4.00
CA PRO A 215 -9.16 -6.59 -3.94
C PRO A 215 -7.98 -5.63 -4.20
N ALA A 216 -8.29 -4.37 -4.52
CA ALA A 216 -7.28 -3.38 -4.89
C ALA A 216 -6.39 -2.93 -3.71
N ASP A 217 -6.96 -2.80 -2.52
CA ASP A 217 -6.25 -2.44 -1.28
C ASP A 217 -5.26 -3.52 -0.82
N ALA A 218 -5.50 -4.78 -1.17
CA ALA A 218 -4.57 -5.89 -0.92
C ALA A 218 -3.23 -5.76 -1.70
N VAL A 219 -3.23 -5.03 -2.82
CA VAL A 219 -2.07 -4.93 -3.72
C VAL A 219 -1.48 -3.52 -3.81
N THR A 220 -2.26 -2.50 -3.42
CA THR A 220 -1.85 -1.09 -3.42
C THR A 220 -1.46 -0.62 -2.03
N SER A 221 -0.33 0.08 -1.93
CA SER A 221 0.09 0.70 -0.68
C SER A 221 -0.73 1.94 -0.35
N SER A 222 -0.87 2.23 0.94
CA SER A 222 -1.54 3.45 1.40
C SER A 222 -0.69 4.71 1.24
N GLY A 223 -1.31 5.89 1.38
CA GLY A 223 -0.63 7.18 1.29
C GLY A 223 0.29 7.49 2.47
N SER A 224 -0.02 6.98 3.66
CA SER A 224 0.82 7.12 4.85
C SER A 224 1.87 6.02 4.99
N GLY A 225 1.61 4.84 4.40
CA GLY A 225 2.37 3.62 4.68
C GLY A 225 2.11 3.03 6.08
N LEU A 226 1.20 3.61 6.87
CA LEU A 226 0.89 3.20 8.25
C LEU A 226 -0.61 2.96 8.44
N ASP A 227 -1.30 2.64 7.37
CA ASP A 227 -2.76 2.48 7.34
C ASP A 227 -3.17 1.29 8.23
N PRO A 228 -3.97 1.52 9.29
CA PRO A 228 -4.47 0.45 10.15
C PRO A 228 -5.68 -0.28 9.56
N HIS A 229 -6.22 0.21 8.44
CA HIS A 229 -7.47 -0.25 7.87
C HIS A 229 -7.29 -1.07 6.58
N ILE A 230 -8.23 -1.99 6.37
CA ILE A 230 -8.45 -2.70 5.09
C ILE A 230 -9.92 -2.60 4.69
N SER A 231 -10.20 -2.81 3.41
CA SER A 231 -11.57 -2.92 2.91
C SER A 231 -12.28 -4.16 3.47
N ILE A 232 -13.61 -4.09 3.54
CA ILE A 232 -14.44 -5.26 3.89
C ILE A 232 -14.19 -6.43 2.91
N ALA A 233 -14.00 -6.14 1.62
CA ALA A 233 -13.74 -7.16 0.62
C ALA A 233 -12.42 -7.90 0.89
N TYR A 234 -11.38 -7.18 1.30
CA TYR A 234 -10.10 -7.80 1.64
C TYR A 234 -10.16 -8.54 2.98
N ALA A 235 -10.93 -8.06 3.95
CA ALA A 235 -11.20 -8.81 5.17
C ALA A 235 -11.93 -10.13 4.85
N GLU A 236 -13.03 -10.09 4.10
CA GLU A 236 -13.80 -11.29 3.75
C GLU A 236 -12.95 -12.33 2.99
N LEU A 237 -12.05 -11.89 2.10
CA LEU A 237 -11.14 -12.77 1.37
C LEU A 237 -10.30 -13.67 2.31
N GLN A 238 -9.94 -13.14 3.48
CA GLN A 238 -9.04 -13.79 4.44
C GLN A 238 -9.76 -14.65 5.49
N VAL A 239 -11.09 -14.51 5.60
CA VAL A 239 -11.91 -15.18 6.63
C VAL A 239 -11.69 -16.69 6.63
N ALA A 240 -11.69 -17.32 5.46
CA ALA A 240 -11.57 -18.78 5.33
C ALA A 240 -10.24 -19.30 5.91
N ARG A 241 -9.12 -18.65 5.56
CA ARG A 241 -7.79 -19.00 6.07
C ARG A 241 -7.70 -18.80 7.58
N VAL A 242 -8.16 -17.64 8.08
CA VAL A 242 -8.04 -17.30 9.50
C VAL A 242 -8.91 -18.22 10.35
N ALA A 243 -10.15 -18.50 9.92
CA ALA A 243 -11.06 -19.44 10.59
C ALA A 243 -10.44 -20.84 10.68
N LYS A 244 -9.94 -21.36 9.55
CA LYS A 244 -9.27 -22.67 9.49
C LYS A 244 -8.06 -22.75 10.42
N THR A 245 -7.22 -21.71 10.42
CA THR A 245 -5.98 -21.69 11.22
C THR A 245 -6.27 -21.59 12.72
N ARG A 246 -7.34 -20.89 13.09
CA ARG A 246 -7.76 -20.71 14.50
C ARG A 246 -8.70 -21.80 15.02
N GLY A 247 -9.15 -22.72 14.17
CA GLY A 247 -10.10 -23.77 14.56
C GLY A 247 -11.50 -23.26 14.92
N VAL A 248 -11.90 -22.09 14.40
CA VAL A 248 -13.21 -21.48 14.64
C VAL A 248 -14.04 -21.46 13.34
N SER A 249 -15.36 -21.30 13.43
CA SER A 249 -16.19 -21.20 12.23
C SER A 249 -16.00 -19.86 11.50
N ALA A 250 -16.18 -19.87 10.18
CA ALA A 250 -16.12 -18.66 9.37
C ALA A 250 -17.13 -17.59 9.84
N ASP A 251 -18.31 -17.99 10.30
CA ASP A 251 -19.35 -17.07 10.78
C ASP A 251 -18.96 -16.36 12.07
N VAL A 252 -18.21 -17.03 12.95
CA VAL A 252 -17.63 -16.38 14.13
C VAL A 252 -16.65 -15.30 13.69
N VAL A 253 -15.75 -15.60 12.75
CA VAL A 253 -14.78 -14.62 12.24
C VAL A 253 -15.47 -13.45 11.56
N ARG A 254 -16.48 -13.68 10.71
CA ARG A 254 -17.26 -12.61 10.07
C ARG A 254 -17.95 -11.69 11.07
N ARG A 255 -18.49 -12.25 12.14
CA ARG A 255 -19.09 -11.44 13.21
C ARG A 255 -18.06 -10.53 13.85
N VAL A 256 -16.87 -11.03 14.16
CA VAL A 256 -15.78 -10.22 14.73
C VAL A 256 -15.31 -9.16 13.73
N VAL A 257 -15.22 -9.49 12.43
CA VAL A 257 -14.93 -8.50 11.37
C VAL A 257 -15.97 -7.39 11.38
N ALA A 258 -17.26 -7.73 11.44
CA ALA A 258 -18.35 -6.75 11.47
C ALA A 258 -18.32 -5.87 12.73
N GLU A 259 -17.98 -6.43 13.89
CA GLU A 259 -17.80 -5.69 15.15
C GLU A 259 -16.64 -4.69 15.11
N HIS A 260 -15.64 -4.93 14.26
CA HIS A 260 -14.45 -4.08 14.08
C HIS A 260 -14.44 -3.35 12.73
N THR A 261 -15.62 -3.20 12.12
CA THR A 261 -15.82 -2.40 10.92
C THR A 261 -16.29 -1.01 11.31
N ASP A 262 -15.46 0.00 11.03
CA ASP A 262 -15.84 1.39 11.16
C ASP A 262 -16.84 1.77 10.05
N ALA A 263 -17.95 2.39 10.45
CA ALA A 263 -18.94 2.91 9.51
C ALA A 263 -18.46 4.22 8.86
N ARG A 264 -19.11 4.62 7.77
CA ARG A 264 -18.85 5.93 7.12
C ARG A 264 -19.03 7.06 8.13
N VAL A 265 -18.14 8.04 8.07
CA VAL A 265 -18.23 9.25 8.91
C VAL A 265 -19.51 9.99 8.54
N LEU A 266 -20.36 10.24 9.54
CA LEU A 266 -21.71 10.82 9.37
C LEU A 266 -22.62 10.04 8.40
N GLY A 267 -22.29 8.78 8.07
CA GLY A 267 -23.06 7.94 7.16
C GLY A 267 -22.79 8.14 5.66
N PHE A 268 -21.95 9.11 5.26
CA PHE A 268 -21.71 9.39 3.83
C PHE A 268 -20.25 9.73 3.45
N LEU A 269 -19.41 10.10 4.41
CA LEU A 269 -18.00 10.41 4.15
C LEU A 269 -17.11 9.17 4.34
N GLY A 270 -16.20 8.96 3.39
CA GLY A 270 -15.28 7.82 3.40
C GLY A 270 -15.98 6.50 3.06
N GLU A 271 -15.27 5.39 3.28
CA GLU A 271 -15.75 4.03 3.04
C GLU A 271 -15.76 3.23 4.34
N PRO A 272 -16.59 2.17 4.45
CA PRO A 272 -16.50 1.24 5.56
C PRO A 272 -15.17 0.48 5.54
N GLU A 273 -14.50 0.46 6.70
CA GLU A 273 -13.12 0.01 6.82
C GLU A 273 -12.94 -0.86 8.07
N VAL A 274 -12.06 -1.85 8.00
CA VAL A 274 -11.84 -2.82 9.09
C VAL A 274 -10.50 -2.54 9.76
N ASN A 275 -10.50 -2.30 11.07
CA ASN A 275 -9.26 -2.08 11.83
C ASN A 275 -8.53 -3.40 12.06
N VAL A 276 -7.36 -3.59 11.43
CA VAL A 276 -6.66 -4.87 11.44
C VAL A 276 -6.05 -5.20 12.80
N LEU A 277 -5.53 -4.20 13.53
CA LEU A 277 -4.92 -4.41 14.84
C LEU A 277 -5.97 -4.83 15.86
N GLU A 278 -7.06 -4.08 15.96
CA GLU A 278 -8.13 -4.37 16.91
C GLU A 278 -8.81 -5.72 16.59
N LEU A 279 -9.07 -5.99 15.31
CA LEU A 279 -9.59 -7.29 14.84
C LEU A 279 -8.70 -8.46 15.27
N ASN A 280 -7.39 -8.37 15.02
CA ASN A 280 -6.45 -9.44 15.38
C ASN A 280 -6.37 -9.64 16.91
N ILE A 281 -6.42 -8.56 17.70
CA ILE A 281 -6.47 -8.63 19.16
C ILE A 281 -7.76 -9.30 19.63
N ALA A 282 -8.91 -8.96 19.05
CA ALA A 282 -10.19 -9.56 19.40
C ALA A 282 -10.21 -11.08 19.12
N LEU A 283 -9.64 -11.50 17.98
CA LEU A 283 -9.52 -12.92 17.64
C LEU A 283 -8.55 -13.67 18.57
N ASP A 284 -7.48 -13.03 19.03
CA ASP A 284 -6.56 -13.64 20.01
C ASP A 284 -7.24 -13.84 21.37
N LYS A 285 -8.07 -12.90 21.81
CA LYS A 285 -8.86 -13.05 23.05
C LYS A 285 -9.90 -14.17 22.98
N LEU A 286 -10.54 -14.35 21.82
CA LEU A 286 -11.48 -15.46 21.61
C LEU A 286 -10.80 -16.83 21.72
N ALA A 287 -9.56 -16.95 21.24
CA ALA A 287 -8.80 -18.20 21.32
C ALA A 287 -8.27 -18.49 22.73
N ALA A 288 -8.08 -17.47 23.57
CA ALA A 288 -7.62 -17.63 24.96
C ALA A 288 -8.75 -17.92 25.97
N GLY A 289 -10.01 -17.64 25.59
CA GLY A 289 -11.19 -17.82 26.45
C GLY A 289 -12.00 -19.09 26.20
N GLY A 290 -11.58 -19.95 25.27
CA GLY A 290 -12.16 -21.27 25.00
C GLY A 290 -11.21 -22.39 25.37
#